data_AF-L8J8S5-F1
#
_entry.id   AF-L8J8S5-F1
#
_cell.length_a   1.000
_cell.length_b   1.000
_cell.length_c   1.000
_cell.angle_alpha   90.00
_cell.angle_beta   90.00
_cell.angle_gamma   90.00
#
_symmetry.space_group_name_H-M   'P 1'
#
loop_
_entity.id
_entity.type
_entity.pdbx_description
1 polymer ?
#
loop_
_entity_poly.entity_id
_entity_poly.type
_entity_poly.pdbx_seq_one_letter_code
_entity_poly.pdbx_strand_id
1 'polypeptide(L)'
;MCLCIPSSIVEVYPEQSSALVETLGVQRQVSTHLISEPLACGDHVLIHVGFAISKMDLDEAQENLAAYRQLIAEMDEDDVKGLLS
;
A
#
# COMPACT_ATOMS: atom_id res chain seq x y z
N MET A 1 -3.71 11.28 -9.55
CA MET A 1 -2.55 10.41 -9.27
C MET A 1 -2.95 9.42 -8.16
N CYS A 2 -2.42 8.20 -8.09
CA CYS A 2 -2.76 7.25 -7.00
C CYS A 2 -1.61 7.18 -5.98
N LEU A 3 -1.91 7.55 -4.73
CA LEU A 3 -1.05 7.33 -3.57
C LEU A 3 -1.00 5.84 -3.24
N CYS A 4 0.17 5.22 -3.37
CA CYS A 4 0.43 3.86 -2.91
C CYS A 4 0.52 3.83 -1.38
N ILE A 5 -0.63 3.90 -0.71
CA ILE A 5 -0.69 3.82 0.75
C ILE A 5 -0.65 2.34 1.15
N PRO A 6 0.31 1.93 2.00
CA PRO A 6 0.35 0.56 2.53
C PRO A 6 -0.92 0.30 3.34
N SER A 7 -1.56 -0.83 3.07
CA SER A 7 -2.83 -1.21 3.67
C SER A 7 -2.68 -2.56 4.36
N SER A 8 -3.24 -2.68 5.55
CA SER A 8 -3.12 -3.87 6.38
C SER A 8 -4.26 -4.84 6.10
N ILE A 9 -3.98 -6.11 5.90
CA ILE A 9 -5.01 -7.13 5.69
C ILE A 9 -5.67 -7.45 7.04
N VAL A 10 -6.98 -7.22 7.10
CA VAL A 10 -7.82 -7.55 8.25
C VAL A 10 -8.40 -8.95 8.08
N GLU A 11 -8.80 -9.32 6.87
CA GLU A 11 -9.41 -10.61 6.56
C GLU A 11 -9.08 -11.05 5.12
N VAL A 12 -8.96 -12.36 4.88
CA VAL A 12 -8.67 -12.94 3.56
C VAL A 12 -9.82 -13.86 3.16
N TYR A 13 -10.28 -13.74 1.91
CA TYR A 13 -11.32 -14.58 1.31
C TYR A 13 -10.74 -15.40 0.15
N PRO A 14 -10.15 -16.58 0.41
CA PRO A 14 -9.45 -17.37 -0.60
C PRO A 14 -10.36 -17.80 -1.75
N GLU A 15 -11.62 -18.16 -1.45
CA GLU A 15 -12.58 -18.64 -2.45
C GLU A 15 -12.96 -17.58 -3.49
N GLN A 16 -12.87 -16.30 -3.13
CA GLN A 16 -13.21 -15.17 -3.99
C GLN A 16 -11.98 -14.44 -4.53
N SER A 17 -10.77 -14.92 -4.23
CA SER A 17 -9.52 -14.22 -4.55
C SER A 17 -9.57 -12.74 -4.19
N SER A 18 -10.06 -12.46 -2.97
CA SER A 18 -10.18 -11.11 -2.44
C SER A 18 -9.78 -11.04 -0.97
N ALA A 19 -9.44 -9.85 -0.50
CA ALA A 19 -9.08 -9.60 0.90
C ALA A 19 -9.68 -8.27 1.36
N LEU A 20 -10.04 -8.20 2.64
CA LEU A 20 -10.42 -6.97 3.32
C LEU A 20 -9.15 -6.31 3.87
N VAL A 21 -8.88 -5.09 3.42
CA VAL A 21 -7.73 -4.29 3.82
C VAL A 21 -8.16 -3.01 4.49
N GLU A 22 -7.39 -2.55 5.47
CA GLU A 22 -7.59 -1.29 6.16
C GLU A 22 -6.47 -0.31 5.83
N THR A 23 -6.86 0.87 5.36
CA THR A 23 -5.97 1.97 5.01
C THR A 23 -6.37 3.19 5.82
N LEU A 24 -5.54 3.62 6.78
CA LEU A 24 -5.79 4.81 7.62
C LEU A 24 -7.19 4.80 8.29
N GLY A 25 -7.65 3.63 8.74
CA GLY A 25 -8.97 3.45 9.38
C GLY A 25 -10.15 3.27 8.41
N VAL A 26 -9.90 3.24 7.10
CA VAL A 26 -10.92 2.94 6.08
C VAL A 26 -10.73 1.52 5.58
N GLN A 27 -11.76 0.68 5.71
CA GLN A 27 -11.76 -0.69 5.22
C GLN A 27 -12.25 -0.75 3.77
N ARG A 28 -11.54 -1.51 2.92
CA ARG A 28 -11.89 -1.74 1.52
C ARG A 28 -11.63 -3.19 1.16
N GLN A 29 -12.45 -3.75 0.28
CA GLN A 29 -12.21 -5.07 -0.31
C GLN A 29 -11.35 -4.89 -1.57
N VAL A 30 -10.28 -5.66 -1.68
CA VAL A 30 -9.37 -5.65 -2.83
C VAL A 30 -9.22 -7.04 -3.41
N SER A 31 -8.97 -7.11 -4.73
CA SER A 31 -8.70 -8.39 -5.38
C SER A 31 -7.24 -8.79 -5.17
N THR A 32 -7.04 -10.06 -4.83
CA THR A 32 -5.72 -10.66 -4.62
C THR A 32 -5.28 -11.49 -5.83
N HIS A 33 -6.00 -11.44 -6.96
CA HIS A 33 -5.72 -12.23 -8.17
C HIS A 33 -4.31 -12.05 -8.75
N LEU A 34 -3.70 -10.87 -8.54
CA LEU A 34 -2.37 -10.55 -9.06
C LEU A 34 -1.25 -10.89 -8.09
N ILE A 35 -1.57 -11.28 -6.86
CA ILE A 35 -0.58 -11.75 -5.88
C ILE A 35 -0.48 -13.27 -6.02
N SER A 36 0.71 -13.76 -6.36
CA SER A 36 1.00 -15.21 -6.44
C SER A 36 1.38 -15.83 -5.10
N GLU A 37 1.54 -15.01 -4.06
CA GLU A 37 1.93 -15.43 -2.72
C GLU A 37 0.71 -15.60 -1.80
N PRO A 38 0.76 -16.53 -0.83
CA PRO A 38 -0.30 -16.66 0.15
C PRO A 38 -0.33 -15.43 1.07
N LEU A 39 -1.51 -14.82 1.19
CA LEU A 39 -1.76 -13.67 2.06
C LEU A 39 -2.38 -14.13 3.38
N ALA A 40 -1.95 -13.51 4.47
CA ALA A 40 -2.51 -13.73 5.80
C ALA A 40 -3.02 -12.43 6.44
N CYS A 41 -3.92 -12.57 7.40
CA CYS A 41 -4.30 -11.46 8.28
C CYS A 41 -3.05 -10.90 8.97
N GLY A 42 -2.89 -9.57 8.94
CA GLY A 42 -1.72 -8.86 9.45
C GLY A 42 -0.63 -8.57 8.40
N ASP A 43 -0.70 -9.14 7.20
CA ASP A 43 0.20 -8.74 6.11
C ASP A 43 -0.14 -7.31 5.63
N HIS A 44 0.87 -6.59 5.15
CA HIS A 44 0.69 -5.29 4.53
C HIS A 44 0.87 -5.38 3.01
N VAL A 45 -0.06 -4.79 2.27
CA VAL A 45 -0.04 -4.79 0.81
C VAL A 45 -0.12 -3.35 0.28
N LEU A 46 0.66 -3.08 -0.77
CA LEU A 46 0.58 -1.82 -1.50
C LEU A 46 -0.43 -1.96 -2.62
N ILE A 47 -1.47 -1.13 -2.60
CA ILE A 47 -2.56 -1.16 -3.58
C ILE A 47 -2.31 -0.06 -4.62
N HIS A 48 -2.32 -0.43 -5.90
CA HIS A 48 -2.21 0.47 -7.04
C HIS A 48 -3.43 0.27 -7.96
N VAL A 49 -4.26 1.31 -8.12
CA VAL A 49 -5.48 1.27 -8.97
C VAL A 49 -6.44 0.11 -8.59
N GLY A 50 -6.43 -0.28 -7.32
CA GLY A 50 -7.21 -1.41 -6.80
C GLY A 50 -6.49 -2.77 -6.81
N PHE A 51 -5.21 -2.81 -7.19
CA PHE A 51 -4.42 -4.04 -7.35
C PHE A 51 -3.09 -3.97 -6.61
N ALA A 52 -2.77 -5.02 -5.84
CA ALA A 52 -1.47 -5.10 -5.20
C ALA A 52 -0.41 -5.71 -6.13
N ILE A 53 0.75 -5.04 -6.23
CA ILE A 53 1.79 -5.34 -7.24
C ILE A 53 2.91 -6.21 -6.66
N SER A 54 3.30 -5.98 -5.40
CA SER A 54 4.34 -6.77 -4.74
C SER A 54 4.20 -6.71 -3.23
N LYS A 55 4.52 -7.81 -2.55
CA LYS A 55 4.77 -7.84 -1.10
C LYS A 55 6.12 -7.17 -0.84
N MET A 56 6.22 -6.42 0.25
CA MET A 56 7.45 -5.75 0.70
C MET A 56 7.61 -6.02 2.19
N ASP A 57 8.84 -6.27 2.62
CA ASP A 57 9.17 -6.48 4.03
C ASP A 57 9.09 -5.17 4.84
N LEU A 58 8.85 -5.31 6.15
CA LEU A 58 8.64 -4.17 7.05
C LEU A 58 9.86 -3.23 7.13
N ASP A 59 11.06 -3.80 7.17
CA ASP A 59 12.31 -3.03 7.21
C ASP A 59 12.52 -2.23 5.92
N GLU A 60 12.34 -2.85 4.75
CA GLU A 60 12.45 -2.17 3.46
C GLU A 60 11.39 -1.07 3.31
N ALA A 61 10.18 -1.29 3.80
CA ALA A 61 9.12 -0.29 3.77
C ALA A 61 9.49 0.94 4.64
N GLN A 62 10.12 0.73 5.79
CA GLN A 62 10.55 1.81 6.68
C GLN A 62 11.74 2.59 6.12
N GLU A 63 12.74 1.92 5.56
CA GLU A 63 13.87 2.57 4.92
C GLU A 63 13.41 3.42 3.71
N ASN A 64 12.54 2.87 2.87
CA ASN A 64 11.97 3.60 1.74
C ASN A 64 11.15 4.81 2.21
N LEU A 65 10.33 4.66 3.26
CA LEU A 65 9.57 5.77 3.82
C LEU A 65 10.46 6.89 4.37
N ALA A 66 11.57 6.53 5.02
CA ALA A 66 12.53 7.50 5.54
C ALA A 66 13.22 8.27 4.40
N ALA A 67 13.66 7.57 3.36
CA ALA A 67 14.25 8.18 2.17
C ALA A 67 13.27 9.13 1.46
N TYR A 68 12.01 8.74 1.32
CA TYR A 68 10.97 9.59 0.74
C TYR A 68 10.71 10.84 1.58
N ARG A 69 10.70 10.72 2.92
CA ARG A 69 10.52 11.88 3.80
C ARG A 69 11.66 12.89 3.70
N GLN A 70 12.89 12.43 3.54
CA GLN A 70 14.03 13.31 3.32
C GLN A 70 13.93 14.04 1.98
N LEU A 71 13.56 13.33 0.91
CA LEU A 71 13.34 13.96 -0.39
C LEU A 71 12.24 15.02 -0.35
N ILE A 72 11.11 14.73 0.31
CA ILE A 72 10.01 15.69 0.46
C ILE A 72 10.41 16.91 1.30
N ALA A 73 11.24 16.73 2.32
CA ALA A 73 11.68 17.83 3.19
C ALA A 73 12.62 18.83 2.48
N GLU A 74 13.24 18.41 1.37
CA GLU A 74 14.17 19.22 0.58
C GLU A 74 13.51 19.81 -0.68
N MET A 75 12.24 19.48 -0.94
CA MET A 75 11.44 19.99 -2.05
C MET A 75 10.51 21.13 -1.58
N ASP A 76 10.36 22.18 -2.39
CA ASP A 76 9.44 23.29 -2.09
C ASP A 76 7.97 22.83 -2.09
N GLU A 77 7.12 23.48 -1.27
CA GLU A 77 5.71 23.09 -1.07
C GLU A 77 4.90 23.00 -2.37
N ASP A 78 5.25 23.79 -3.39
CA ASP A 78 4.58 23.80 -4.69
C ASP A 78 4.87 22.53 -5.53
N ASP A 79 6.08 21.96 -5.43
CA ASP A 79 6.45 20.72 -6.13
C ASP A 79 5.79 19.49 -5.50
N VAL A 80 5.67 19.49 -4.17
CA VAL A 80 4.97 18.45 -3.41
C VAL A 80 3.49 18.41 -3.80
N LYS A 81 2.88 19.58 -4.01
CA LYS A 81 1.47 19.71 -4.40
C LYS A 81 1.22 19.20 -5.83
N GLY A 82 2.20 19.32 -6.72
CA GLY A 82 2.16 18.79 -8.09
C GLY A 82 2.29 17.27 -8.17
N LEU A 83 2.93 16.61 -7.21
CA LEU A 83 3.02 15.14 -7.17
C LEU A 83 1.74 14.46 -6.67
N LEU A 84 0.96 15.15 -5.85
CA LEU A 84 -0.20 14.60 -5.14
C LEU A 84 -1.55 14.86 -5.82
N SER A 85 -1.56 15.58 -6.96
CA SER A 85 -2.79 15.89 -7.72
C SER A 85 -3.21 14.79 -8.70
#